data_AF-A0A2V6P9F7-F1
#
_entry.id   AF-A0A2V6P9F7-F1
#
_cell.length_a   1.000
_cell.length_b   1.000
_cell.length_c   1.000
_cell.angle_alpha   90.00
_cell.angle_beta   90.00
_cell.angle_gamma   90.00
#
_symmetry.space_group_name_H-M   'P 1'
#
loop_
_entity.id
_entity.type
_entity.pdbx_description
1 polymer ?
#
loop_
_entity_poly.entity_id
_entity_poly.type
_entity_poly.pdbx_seq_one_letter_code
_entity_poly.pdbx_strand_id
1 'polypeptide(L)'
;MKRLRLVAAVVIGCLVVALIALRIVGLDPRARRPGLWLTGQLVTQPVTDWSFTDKYPSIFVQTRSWYGLPHSVTTTITAHNGQLYLTSVYRPGSQFPRDRLWNRNIMRDPHVRLKIGDQVFDRTVSLVADPAERAAVLEAKAKKYPRQRVVDKNLVYVFRVQPG
;
A
#
# COMPACT_ATOMS: atom_id res chain seq x y z
N MET A 1 8.70 -13.77 -45.99
CA MET A 1 7.50 -13.16 -45.34
C MET A 1 6.73 -14.11 -44.40
N LYS A 2 6.35 -15.33 -44.81
CA LYS A 2 5.57 -16.27 -43.95
C LYS A 2 6.28 -16.66 -42.64
N ARG A 3 7.57 -17.00 -42.68
CA ARG A 3 8.36 -17.36 -41.49
C ARG A 3 8.50 -16.21 -40.49
N LEU A 4 8.68 -14.97 -40.97
CA LEU A 4 8.76 -13.78 -40.12
C LEU A 4 7.42 -13.50 -39.40
N ARG A 5 6.29 -13.67 -40.10
CA ARG A 5 4.95 -13.55 -39.50
C ARG A 5 4.68 -14.64 -38.46
N LEU A 6 5.14 -15.87 -38.70
CA LEU A 6 5.02 -16.97 -37.75
C LEU A 6 5.84 -16.69 -36.48
N VAL A 7 7.10 -16.26 -36.63
CA VAL A 7 7.96 -15.88 -35.49
C VAL A 7 7.35 -14.72 -34.71
N ALA A 8 6.87 -13.68 -35.39
CA ALA A 8 6.19 -12.56 -34.72
C ALA A 8 4.94 -13.02 -33.96
N ALA A 9 4.11 -13.89 -34.55
CA ALA A 9 2.92 -14.42 -33.89
C ALA A 9 3.26 -15.26 -32.65
N VAL A 10 4.30 -16.08 -32.70
CA VAL A 10 4.79 -16.85 -31.56
C VAL A 10 5.31 -15.92 -30.46
N VAL A 11 6.12 -14.92 -30.81
CA VAL A 11 6.64 -13.93 -29.84
C VAL A 11 5.49 -13.18 -29.16
N ILE A 12 4.49 -12.72 -29.92
CA ILE A 12 3.30 -12.06 -29.38
C ILE A 12 2.52 -13.02 -28.49
N GLY A 13 2.31 -14.27 -28.91
CA GLY A 13 1.64 -15.30 -28.12
C GLY A 13 2.33 -15.52 -26.77
N CYS A 14 3.65 -15.70 -26.78
CA CYS A 14 4.46 -15.82 -25.56
C CYS A 14 4.34 -14.57 -24.67
N LEU A 15 4.35 -13.38 -25.26
CA LEU A 15 4.18 -12.13 -24.52
C LEU A 15 2.82 -12.05 -23.84
N VAL A 16 1.75 -12.42 -24.54
CA VAL A 16 0.38 -12.45 -23.99
C VAL A 16 0.28 -13.45 -22.84
N VAL A 17 0.81 -14.66 -23.01
CA VAL A 17 0.83 -15.67 -21.95
C VAL A 17 1.62 -15.17 -20.73
N ALA A 18 2.77 -14.55 -20.93
CA ALA A 18 3.57 -13.97 -19.86
C ALA A 18 2.80 -12.86 -19.11
N LEU A 19 2.09 -11.99 -19.83
CA LEU A 19 1.26 -10.93 -19.23
C LEU A 19 0.10 -11.51 -18.42
N ILE A 20 -0.56 -12.58 -18.90
CA ILE A 20 -1.64 -13.27 -18.17
C ILE A 20 -1.09 -13.92 -16.90
N ALA A 21 0.03 -14.65 -17.00
CA ALA A 21 0.67 -15.27 -15.83
C ALA A 21 1.05 -14.21 -14.78
N LEU A 22 1.61 -13.07 -15.22
CA LEU A 22 1.94 -11.96 -14.33
C LEU A 22 0.70 -11.42 -13.62
N ARG A 23 -0.45 -11.34 -14.32
CA ARG A 23 -1.72 -10.88 -13.74
C ARG A 23 -2.20 -11.79 -12.60
N ILE A 24 -1.97 -13.09 -12.70
CA ILE A 24 -2.38 -14.08 -11.70
C ILE A 24 -1.44 -14.07 -10.49
N VAL A 25 -0.12 -14.05 -10.72
CA VAL A 25 0.88 -14.15 -9.64
C VAL A 25 0.91 -12.88 -8.79
N GLY A 26 0.69 -11.72 -9.38
CA GLY A 26 0.94 -10.45 -8.71
C GLY A 26 2.39 -10.04 -8.79
N LEU A 27 2.67 -8.77 -8.50
CA LEU A 27 4.03 -8.29 -8.33
C LEU A 27 4.10 -7.56 -7.00
N ASP A 28 4.14 -8.33 -5.92
CA ASP A 28 4.17 -7.80 -4.58
C ASP A 28 5.46 -7.02 -4.29
N PRO A 29 5.40 -5.97 -3.46
CA PRO A 29 6.59 -5.26 -3.00
C PRO A 29 7.58 -6.18 -2.30
N ARG A 30 8.88 -5.94 -2.51
CA ARG A 30 9.95 -6.63 -1.77
C ARG A 30 10.81 -5.62 -1.03
N ALA A 31 10.67 -5.59 0.30
CA ALA A 31 11.35 -4.64 1.18
C ALA A 31 11.17 -3.19 0.71
N ARG A 32 12.22 -2.56 0.17
CA ARG A 32 12.20 -1.17 -0.33
C ARG A 32 11.82 -1.04 -1.81
N ARG A 33 11.65 -2.15 -2.52
CA ARG A 33 11.28 -2.16 -3.94
C ARG A 33 9.76 -2.13 -4.09
N PRO A 34 9.20 -1.13 -4.81
CA PRO A 34 7.77 -1.09 -5.06
C PRO A 34 7.35 -2.25 -5.96
N GLY A 35 6.10 -2.65 -5.80
CA GLY A 35 5.42 -3.63 -6.64
C GLY A 35 4.37 -2.99 -7.56
N LEU A 36 3.60 -3.84 -8.24
CA LEU A 36 2.45 -3.45 -9.04
C LEU A 36 1.14 -3.86 -8.34
N TRP A 37 0.39 -4.81 -8.90
CA TRP A 37 -0.86 -5.27 -8.31
C TRP A 37 -0.62 -6.33 -7.24
N LEU A 38 -1.41 -6.23 -6.17
CA LEU A 38 -1.49 -7.17 -5.07
C LEU A 38 -2.53 -8.24 -5.39
N THR A 39 -2.20 -9.48 -5.05
CA THR A 39 -3.06 -10.66 -5.19
C THR A 39 -3.31 -11.31 -3.82
N GLY A 40 -4.48 -11.91 -3.63
CA GLY A 40 -4.86 -12.57 -2.38
C GLY A 40 -6.39 -12.70 -2.26
N GLN A 41 -6.84 -13.19 -1.11
CA GLN A 41 -8.26 -13.39 -0.85
C GLN A 41 -8.94 -12.05 -0.56
N LEU A 42 -9.83 -11.62 -1.46
CA LEU A 42 -10.60 -10.39 -1.26
C LEU A 42 -11.57 -10.55 -0.08
N VAL A 43 -11.46 -9.65 0.90
CA VAL A 43 -12.36 -9.57 2.04
C VAL A 43 -13.31 -8.39 1.85
N THR A 44 -14.57 -8.71 1.60
CA THR A 44 -15.65 -7.72 1.42
C THR A 44 -16.45 -7.46 2.69
N GLN A 45 -16.29 -8.32 3.70
CA GLN A 45 -17.01 -8.20 4.96
C GLN A 45 -16.56 -6.94 5.73
N PRO A 46 -17.48 -6.25 6.44
CA PRO A 46 -17.12 -5.16 7.33
C PRO A 46 -16.15 -5.64 8.41
N VAL A 47 -15.07 -4.88 8.59
CA VAL A 47 -14.11 -5.12 9.67
C VAL A 47 -14.44 -4.17 10.81
N THR A 48 -14.93 -4.71 11.93
CA THR A 48 -15.32 -3.94 13.12
C THR A 48 -14.15 -3.66 14.05
N ASP A 49 -13.12 -4.51 14.03
CA ASP A 49 -11.91 -4.36 14.82
C ASP A 49 -10.68 -4.73 14.00
N TRP A 50 -9.73 -3.79 13.93
CA TRP A 50 -8.45 -3.96 13.23
C TRP A 50 -7.30 -4.43 14.15
N SER A 51 -7.56 -4.75 15.42
CA SER A 51 -6.56 -5.24 16.38
C SER A 51 -5.82 -6.50 15.90
N PHE A 52 -6.48 -7.36 15.12
CA PHE A 52 -5.86 -8.56 14.52
C PHE A 52 -4.63 -8.21 13.66
N THR A 53 -4.52 -6.96 13.21
CA THR A 53 -3.39 -6.50 12.40
C THR A 53 -2.10 -6.31 13.21
N ASP A 54 -2.16 -6.40 14.54
CA ASP A 54 -1.00 -6.20 15.41
C ASP A 54 0.04 -7.30 15.31
N LYS A 55 -0.35 -8.50 14.90
CA LYS A 55 0.57 -9.58 14.58
C LYS A 55 1.39 -9.34 13.31
N TYR A 56 0.98 -8.41 12.44
CA TYR A 56 1.67 -8.13 11.18
C TYR A 56 2.62 -6.93 11.33
N PRO A 57 3.94 -7.14 11.18
CA PRO A 57 4.92 -6.06 11.34
C PRO A 57 4.85 -5.04 10.18
N SER A 58 4.53 -5.51 8.98
CA SER A 58 4.37 -4.68 7.78
C SER A 58 3.28 -5.26 6.89
N ILE A 59 2.67 -4.39 6.09
CA ILE A 59 1.66 -4.74 5.10
C ILE A 59 2.01 -4.14 3.74
N PHE A 60 1.29 -4.55 2.71
CA PHE A 60 1.40 -3.91 1.39
C PHE A 60 0.22 -3.02 1.11
N VAL A 61 0.49 -1.85 0.53
CA VAL A 61 -0.51 -0.89 0.08
C VAL A 61 -0.34 -0.67 -1.40
N GLN A 62 -1.37 -0.96 -2.17
CA GLN A 62 -1.47 -0.63 -3.57
C GLN A 62 -2.26 0.66 -3.75
N THR A 63 -1.71 1.55 -4.56
CA THR A 63 -2.25 2.85 -4.93
C THR A 63 -2.42 2.92 -6.45
N ARG A 64 -3.25 3.85 -6.93
CA ARG A 64 -3.45 4.07 -8.36
C ARG A 64 -2.49 5.16 -8.85
N SER A 65 -1.60 4.83 -9.78
CA SER A 65 -0.73 5.84 -10.39
C SER A 65 -1.46 6.68 -11.45
N TRP A 66 -0.93 7.85 -11.81
CA TRP A 66 -1.55 8.73 -12.79
C TRP A 66 -1.52 8.15 -14.22
N TYR A 67 -0.62 7.21 -14.47
CA TYR A 67 -0.41 6.54 -15.75
C TYR A 67 -1.08 5.15 -15.81
N GLY A 68 -2.05 4.88 -14.92
CA GLY A 68 -2.93 3.70 -14.99
C GLY A 68 -2.36 2.39 -14.45
N LEU A 69 -1.06 2.30 -14.17
CA LEU A 69 -0.49 1.10 -13.55
C LEU A 69 -0.65 1.13 -12.03
N PRO A 70 -1.04 0.02 -11.39
CA PRO A 70 -1.00 -0.10 -9.92
C PRO A 70 0.40 0.11 -9.39
N HIS A 71 0.53 0.77 -8.25
CA HIS A 71 1.81 0.96 -7.57
C HIS A 71 1.67 0.53 -6.12
N SER A 72 2.38 -0.53 -5.73
CA SER A 72 2.35 -1.04 -4.36
C SER A 72 3.64 -0.80 -3.60
N VAL A 73 3.51 -0.60 -2.29
CA VAL A 73 4.63 -0.34 -1.38
C VAL A 73 4.46 -1.13 -0.08
N THR A 74 5.58 -1.45 0.56
CA THR A 74 5.59 -1.95 1.95
C THR A 74 5.47 -0.78 2.91
N THR A 75 4.52 -0.84 3.85
CA THR A 75 4.39 0.16 4.90
C THR A 75 4.02 -0.47 6.25
N THR A 76 4.08 0.33 7.31
CA THR A 76 3.67 -0.04 8.67
C THR A 76 2.27 0.47 8.96
N ILE A 77 1.52 -0.31 9.72
CA ILE A 77 0.16 -0.01 10.17
C ILE A 77 0.04 -0.01 11.68
N THR A 78 -0.90 0.78 12.17
CA THR A 78 -1.21 0.85 13.59
C THR A 78 -2.72 0.75 13.74
N ALA A 79 -3.18 -0.24 14.52
CA ALA A 79 -4.56 -0.29 14.97
C ALA A 79 -4.69 0.59 16.22
N HIS A 80 -5.73 1.42 16.27
CA HIS A 80 -6.03 2.25 17.43
C HIS A 80 -7.55 2.48 17.52
N ASN A 81 -8.14 2.20 18.69
CA ASN A 81 -9.59 2.30 18.93
C ASN A 81 -10.44 1.57 17.88
N GLY A 82 -10.03 0.35 17.51
CA GLY A 82 -10.73 -0.46 16.50
C GLY A 82 -10.63 0.08 15.06
N GLN A 83 -9.86 1.15 14.82
CA GLN A 83 -9.61 1.73 13.49
C GLN A 83 -8.19 1.40 13.02
N LEU A 84 -7.98 1.38 11.70
CA LEU A 84 -6.67 1.13 11.10
C LEU A 84 -6.07 2.42 10.56
N TYR A 85 -4.77 2.62 10.83
CA TYR A 85 -4.02 3.76 10.35
C TYR A 85 -2.76 3.34 9.60
N LEU A 86 -2.48 4.02 8.49
CA LEU A 86 -1.23 3.93 7.75
C LEU A 86 -0.33 5.08 8.17
N THR A 87 0.97 4.82 8.26
CA THR A 87 1.95 5.88 8.56
C THR A 87 2.96 6.01 7.43
N SER A 88 3.25 7.26 7.05
CA SER A 88 4.23 7.60 6.01
C SER A 88 5.31 8.49 6.62
N VAL A 89 6.50 7.91 6.77
CA VAL A 89 7.66 8.57 7.40
C VAL A 89 8.53 9.22 6.33
N TYR A 90 8.79 10.51 6.44
CA TYR A 90 9.63 11.30 5.54
C TYR A 90 11.04 11.48 6.11
N ARG A 91 11.99 11.79 5.23
CA ARG A 91 13.33 12.21 5.63
C ARG A 91 13.34 13.73 5.82
N PRO A 92 14.22 14.28 6.66
CA PRO A 92 14.45 15.72 6.71
C PRO A 92 14.73 16.27 5.31
N GLY A 93 14.12 17.41 4.99
CA GLY A 93 14.22 18.04 3.66
C GLY A 93 13.28 17.46 2.59
N SER A 94 12.55 16.38 2.87
CA SER A 94 11.55 15.85 1.94
C SER A 94 10.20 16.58 2.06
N GLN A 95 9.52 16.79 0.93
CA GLN A 95 8.24 17.46 0.81
C GLN A 95 7.07 16.47 0.64
N PHE A 96 6.10 16.55 1.53
CA PHE A 96 4.82 15.86 1.37
C PHE A 96 3.88 16.62 0.42
N PRO A 97 3.08 15.94 -0.42
CA PRO A 97 3.10 14.51 -0.72
C PRO A 97 4.09 14.13 -1.83
N ARG A 98 4.80 15.10 -2.44
CA ARG A 98 5.54 14.94 -3.71
C ARG A 98 6.65 13.90 -3.67
N ASP A 99 7.42 13.84 -2.59
CA ASP A 99 8.65 13.03 -2.54
C ASP A 99 8.41 11.54 -2.24
N ARG A 100 7.14 11.12 -2.10
CA ARG A 100 6.75 9.71 -2.06
C ARG A 100 5.62 9.47 -3.03
N LEU A 101 5.89 8.68 -4.08
CA LEU A 101 4.94 8.40 -5.15
C LEU A 101 3.59 7.87 -4.64
N TRP A 102 3.60 6.93 -3.70
CA TRP A 102 2.37 6.36 -3.14
C TRP A 102 1.52 7.40 -2.38
N ASN A 103 2.15 8.35 -1.68
CA ASN A 103 1.43 9.47 -1.05
C ASN A 103 0.85 10.42 -2.10
N ARG A 104 1.62 10.77 -3.13
CA ARG A 104 1.12 11.56 -4.26
C ARG A 104 -0.06 10.89 -4.96
N ASN A 105 -0.04 9.57 -5.08
CA ASN A 105 -1.14 8.78 -5.63
C ASN A 105 -2.38 8.84 -4.73
N ILE A 106 -2.24 8.59 -3.42
CA ILE A 106 -3.34 8.65 -2.45
C ILE A 106 -3.98 10.04 -2.40
N MET A 107 -3.17 11.10 -2.44
CA MET A 107 -3.69 12.47 -2.42
C MET A 107 -4.48 12.82 -3.69
N ARG A 108 -4.25 12.11 -4.80
CA ARG A 108 -5.01 12.26 -6.04
C ARG A 108 -6.24 11.35 -6.08
N ASP A 109 -6.08 10.10 -5.65
CA ASP A 109 -7.11 9.08 -5.61
C ASP A 109 -6.99 8.30 -4.30
N PRO A 110 -7.94 8.46 -3.35
CA PRO A 110 -7.85 7.86 -2.03
C PRO A 110 -8.10 6.34 -2.03
N HIS A 111 -8.50 5.74 -3.15
CA HIS A 111 -8.74 4.31 -3.22
C HIS A 111 -7.42 3.54 -3.16
N VAL A 112 -7.35 2.63 -2.18
CA VAL A 112 -6.22 1.76 -1.95
C VAL A 112 -6.66 0.32 -1.82
N ARG A 113 -5.72 -0.57 -2.10
CA ARG A 113 -5.86 -2.00 -1.82
C ARG A 113 -4.81 -2.39 -0.80
N LEU A 114 -5.24 -2.86 0.36
CA LEU A 114 -4.37 -3.27 1.47
C LEU A 114 -4.23 -4.78 1.45
N LYS A 115 -3.00 -5.31 1.47
CA LYS A 115 -2.74 -6.73 1.65
C LYS A 115 -2.13 -6.97 3.02
N ILE A 116 -2.84 -7.73 3.86
CA ILE A 116 -2.48 -8.07 5.24
C ILE A 116 -2.46 -9.59 5.35
N GLY A 117 -1.26 -10.17 5.43
CA GLY A 117 -1.11 -11.61 5.21
C GLY A 117 -1.57 -11.99 3.79
N ASP A 118 -2.46 -12.97 3.69
CA ASP A 118 -3.04 -13.42 2.41
C ASP A 118 -4.36 -12.72 2.06
N GLN A 119 -4.86 -11.86 2.94
CA GLN A 119 -6.12 -11.14 2.76
C GLN A 119 -5.91 -9.79 2.11
N VAL A 120 -6.83 -9.42 1.24
CA VAL A 120 -6.83 -8.19 0.47
C VAL A 120 -8.10 -7.40 0.78
N PHE A 121 -7.94 -6.10 1.08
CA PHE A 121 -9.03 -5.19 1.46
C PHE A 121 -9.03 -3.98 0.53
N ASP A 122 -10.13 -3.78 -0.20
CA ASP A 122 -10.37 -2.55 -0.94
C ASP A 122 -10.93 -1.49 0.00
N ARG A 123 -10.24 -0.35 0.12
CA ARG A 123 -10.51 0.68 1.11
C ARG A 123 -10.25 2.07 0.53
N THR A 124 -10.73 3.09 1.21
CA THR A 124 -10.28 4.47 1.00
C THR A 124 -9.40 4.91 2.16
N VAL A 125 -8.61 5.96 1.97
CA VAL A 125 -7.78 6.55 3.02
C VAL A 125 -7.89 8.06 3.04
N SER A 126 -7.88 8.64 4.23
CA SER A 126 -7.92 10.09 4.45
C SER A 126 -6.75 10.54 5.32
N LEU A 127 -6.13 11.67 4.99
CA LEU A 127 -5.09 12.26 5.83
C LEU A 127 -5.70 12.73 7.16
N VAL A 128 -5.11 12.33 8.28
CA VAL A 128 -5.54 12.76 9.61
C VAL A 128 -5.04 14.19 9.85
N ALA A 129 -5.98 15.13 9.99
CA ALA A 129 -5.70 16.54 10.25
C ALA A 129 -5.68 16.87 11.75
N ASP A 130 -6.45 16.16 12.57
CA ASP A 130 -6.51 16.39 14.01
C ASP A 130 -5.16 16.04 14.69
N PRO A 131 -4.49 17.01 15.35
CA PRO A 131 -3.26 16.76 16.07
C PRO A 131 -3.42 15.73 17.20
N ALA A 132 -4.57 15.68 17.87
CA ALA A 132 -4.81 14.76 18.98
C ALA A 132 -4.93 13.32 18.49
N GLU A 133 -5.77 13.07 17.47
CA GLU A 133 -5.86 11.77 16.78
C GLU A 133 -4.48 11.33 16.27
N ARG A 134 -3.74 12.22 15.60
CA ARG A 134 -2.40 11.91 15.10
C ARG A 134 -1.44 11.55 16.23
N ALA A 135 -1.44 12.30 17.34
CA ALA A 135 -0.56 12.02 18.49
C ALA A 135 -0.86 10.64 19.09
N ALA A 136 -2.13 10.31 19.32
CA ALA A 136 -2.56 9.04 19.87
C ALA A 136 -2.14 7.84 18.99
N VAL A 137 -2.29 7.97 17.67
CA VAL A 137 -1.85 6.94 16.71
C VAL A 137 -0.33 6.79 16.71
N LEU A 138 0.43 7.89 16.81
CA LEU A 138 1.90 7.82 16.87
C LEU A 138 2.41 7.19 18.17
N GLU A 139 1.71 7.37 19.28
CA GLU A 139 2.00 6.67 20.54
C GLU A 139 1.69 5.18 20.46
N ALA A 140 0.53 4.81 19.90
CA ALA A 140 0.19 3.42 19.63
C ALA A 140 1.24 2.77 18.69
N LYS A 141 1.70 3.52 17.69
CA LYS A 141 2.80 3.09 16.80
C LYS A 141 4.10 2.87 17.56
N ALA A 142 4.47 3.77 18.47
CA ALA A 142 5.68 3.62 19.28
C ALA A 142 5.63 2.35 20.16
N LYS A 143 4.46 2.06 20.74
CA LYS A 143 4.22 0.82 21.51
C LYS A 143 4.32 -0.44 20.64
N LYS A 144 3.73 -0.42 19.44
CA LYS A 144 3.78 -1.55 18.49
C LYS A 144 5.18 -1.78 17.92
N TYR A 145 5.97 -0.72 17.76
CA TYR A 145 7.29 -0.77 17.11
C TYR A 145 8.41 -0.18 17.98
N PRO A 146 8.70 -0.74 19.16
CA PRO A 146 9.64 -0.16 20.12
C PRO A 146 11.09 -0.12 19.60
N ARG A 147 11.43 -0.98 18.63
CA ARG A 147 12.75 -1.05 18.00
C ARG A 147 12.90 -0.13 16.78
N GLN A 148 11.84 0.51 16.31
CA GLN A 148 11.95 1.47 15.21
C GLN A 148 12.63 2.75 15.69
N ARG A 149 13.52 3.29 14.86
CA ARG A 149 14.17 4.58 15.15
C ARG A 149 13.10 5.65 15.36
N VAL A 150 13.23 6.40 16.44
CA VAL A 150 12.41 7.59 16.70
C VAL A 150 12.71 8.61 15.60
N VAL A 151 11.67 9.01 14.88
CA VAL A 151 11.73 10.06 13.86
C VAL A 151 10.93 11.24 14.38
N ASP A 152 11.34 12.45 14.02
CA ASP A 152 10.55 13.65 14.27
C ASP A 152 9.10 13.41 13.82
N LYS A 153 8.17 13.57 14.76
CA LYS A 153 6.74 13.36 14.52
C LYS A 153 6.26 14.21 13.35
N ASN A 154 6.82 15.41 13.14
CA ASN A 154 6.48 16.33 12.03
C ASN A 154 6.78 15.75 10.64
N LEU A 155 7.67 14.76 10.56
CA LEU A 155 7.95 14.03 9.33
C LEU A 155 7.07 12.78 9.17
N VAL A 156 6.13 12.53 10.07
CA VAL A 156 5.22 11.39 10.02
C VAL A 156 3.80 11.84 9.74
N TYR A 157 3.33 11.44 8.56
CA TYR A 157 1.96 11.65 8.10
C TYR A 157 1.15 10.39 8.40
N VAL A 158 -0.06 10.58 8.93
CA VAL A 158 -0.96 9.51 9.34
C VAL A 158 -2.19 9.54 8.44
N PHE A 159 -2.54 8.40 7.87
CA PHE A 159 -3.75 8.24 7.08
C PHE A 159 -4.68 7.26 7.80
N ARG A 160 -5.94 7.65 7.96
CA ARG A 160 -7.00 6.77 8.47
C ARG A 160 -7.53 5.93 7.33
N VAL A 161 -7.68 4.63 7.56
CA VAL A 161 -8.32 3.70 6.62
C VAL A 161 -9.83 3.77 6.85
N GLN A 162 -10.57 3.94 5.75
CA GLN A 162 -12.01 4.08 5.72
C GLN A 162 -12.62 2.98 4.83
N PRO A 163 -13.91 2.65 5.02
CA PRO A 163 -14.65 1.81 4.07
C PRO A 163 -14.48 2.31 2.63
N GLY A 164 -14.29 1.36 1.70
CA GLY A 164 -14.05 1.63 0.28
C GLY A 164 -15.32 1.74 -0.53
#